data_AF-M1JIT2-F1
#
_entry.id   AF-M1JIT2-F1
#
_cell.length_a   1.000
_cell.length_b   1.000
_cell.length_c   1.000
_cell.angle_alpha   90.00
_cell.angle_beta   90.00
_cell.angle_gamma   90.00
#
_symmetry.space_group_name_H-M   'P 1'
#
loop_
_entity.id
_entity.type
_entity.pdbx_description
1 polymer ?
#
loop_
_entity_poly.entity_id
_entity_poly.type
_entity_poly.pdbx_seq_one_letter_code
_entity_poly.pdbx_strand_id
1 'polypeptide(L)'
;MVDHDNPDHSREDLESLAKRIIADHMRFVCADKALMLWNKRCQGHCNESADDTELYSSITTRKRIMSLIEKENTDEAFRICEDLKLFDLGIENETLVKEALSKLVFVDLLRAGRHVEAIRFARTFMNDENENDRLFTLIGYKDVDDPRFHEIADSIRRENVMEVLNKHLFRKEVGRELSLLSLALSHYNSILKYQRK
;
A
#
# COMPACT_ATOMS: atom_id res chain seq x y z
N MET A 1 -20.77 -9.77 -49.66
CA MET A 1 -20.03 -10.74 -48.83
C MET A 1 -20.05 -10.16 -47.44
N VAL A 2 -20.75 -10.82 -46.53
CA VAL A 2 -20.77 -10.45 -45.11
C VAL A 2 -19.59 -11.21 -44.52
N ASP A 3 -18.52 -10.52 -44.17
CA ASP A 3 -17.42 -11.12 -43.44
C ASP A 3 -17.97 -11.56 -42.07
N HIS A 4 -17.94 -12.87 -41.85
CA HIS A 4 -18.19 -13.45 -40.56
C HIS A 4 -17.03 -13.04 -39.64
N ASP A 5 -17.30 -12.16 -38.67
CA ASP A 5 -16.45 -11.96 -37.50
C ASP A 5 -16.13 -13.33 -36.91
N ASN A 6 -14.85 -13.70 -36.97
CA ASN A 6 -14.36 -14.98 -36.49
C ASN A 6 -14.31 -14.91 -34.94
N PRO A 7 -15.16 -15.65 -34.20
CA PRO A 7 -15.31 -15.50 -32.75
C PRO A 7 -14.06 -15.91 -31.96
N ASP A 8 -13.12 -16.64 -32.57
CA ASP A 8 -11.88 -17.08 -31.93
C ASP A 8 -10.94 -15.91 -31.57
N HIS A 9 -10.87 -14.84 -32.36
CA HIS A 9 -10.03 -13.67 -32.01
C HIS A 9 -10.53 -12.93 -30.77
N SER A 10 -11.85 -12.82 -30.59
CA SER A 10 -12.44 -12.17 -29.40
C SER A 10 -12.16 -12.92 -28.09
N ARG A 11 -11.95 -14.25 -28.19
CA ARG A 11 -11.75 -15.13 -27.04
C ARG A 11 -10.29 -15.16 -26.58
N GLU A 12 -9.34 -15.12 -27.53
CA GLU A 12 -7.91 -14.94 -27.26
C GLU A 12 -7.65 -13.60 -26.55
N ASP A 13 -8.37 -12.55 -26.93
CA ASP A 13 -8.29 -11.22 -26.31
C ASP A 13 -8.82 -11.20 -24.86
N LEU A 14 -9.95 -11.88 -24.60
CA LEU A 14 -10.51 -11.99 -23.25
C LEU A 14 -9.61 -12.80 -22.30
N GLU A 15 -9.05 -13.91 -22.79
CA GLU A 15 -8.14 -14.73 -21.99
C GLU A 15 -6.84 -13.97 -21.68
N SER A 16 -6.28 -13.27 -22.67
CA SER A 16 -5.11 -12.39 -22.49
C SER A 16 -5.39 -11.28 -21.47
N LEU A 17 -6.55 -10.62 -21.58
CA LEU A 17 -6.96 -9.59 -20.62
C LEU A 17 -7.11 -10.16 -19.21
N ALA A 18 -7.80 -11.30 -19.05
CA ALA A 18 -7.96 -11.95 -17.76
C ALA A 18 -6.61 -12.31 -17.12
N LYS A 19 -5.65 -12.81 -17.92
CA LYS A 19 -4.29 -13.09 -17.46
C LYS A 19 -3.58 -11.85 -16.92
N ARG A 20 -3.71 -10.72 -17.61
CA ARG A 20 -3.15 -9.43 -17.19
C ARG A 20 -3.81 -8.92 -15.90
N ILE A 21 -5.13 -9.02 -15.78
CA ILE A 21 -5.87 -8.60 -14.59
C ILE A 21 -5.42 -9.39 -13.36
N ILE A 22 -5.28 -10.72 -13.49
CA ILE A 22 -4.87 -11.61 -12.40
C ILE A 22 -3.43 -11.29 -11.97
N ALA A 23 -2.50 -11.21 -12.93
CA ALA A 23 -1.10 -10.89 -12.65
C ALA A 23 -0.96 -9.51 -11.98
N ASP A 24 -1.68 -8.51 -12.47
CA ASP A 24 -1.70 -7.17 -11.89
C ASP A 24 -2.24 -7.15 -10.46
N HIS A 25 -3.30 -7.91 -10.18
CA HIS A 25 -3.84 -8.01 -8.83
C HIS A 25 -2.87 -8.71 -7.88
N MET A 26 -2.23 -9.81 -8.32
CA MET A 26 -1.19 -10.49 -7.53
C MET A 26 0.00 -9.56 -7.23
N ARG A 27 0.37 -8.69 -8.18
CA ARG A 27 1.34 -7.62 -7.92
C ARG A 27 0.82 -6.68 -6.84
N PHE A 28 -0.39 -6.13 -6.98
CA PHE A 28 -0.96 -5.19 -6.01
C PHE A 28 -1.01 -5.75 -4.58
N VAL A 29 -1.39 -7.01 -4.38
CA VAL A 29 -1.44 -7.66 -3.06
C VAL A 29 -0.11 -8.26 -2.61
N CYS A 30 0.98 -8.03 -3.35
CA CYS A 30 2.31 -8.55 -3.08
C CYS A 30 2.41 -10.09 -2.97
N ALA A 31 1.61 -10.82 -3.75
CA ALA A 31 1.63 -12.28 -3.81
C ALA A 31 2.74 -12.81 -4.74
N ASP A 32 4.00 -12.48 -4.44
CA ASP A 32 5.20 -12.85 -5.21
C ASP A 32 5.26 -14.32 -5.64
N LYS A 33 5.08 -15.26 -4.71
CA LYS A 33 5.12 -16.71 -5.01
C LYS A 33 4.00 -17.12 -5.97
N ALA A 34 2.79 -16.58 -5.77
CA ALA A 34 1.65 -16.87 -6.63
C ALA A 34 1.86 -16.28 -8.03
N LEU A 35 2.38 -15.06 -8.10
CA LEU A 35 2.72 -14.38 -9.34
C LEU A 35 3.81 -15.13 -10.12
N MET A 36 4.85 -15.63 -9.45
CA MET A 36 5.89 -16.45 -10.07
C MET A 36 5.30 -17.71 -10.69
N LEU A 37 4.46 -18.43 -9.95
CA LEU A 37 3.80 -19.65 -10.45
C LEU A 37 2.84 -19.33 -11.60
N TRP A 38 2.11 -18.23 -11.50
CA TRP A 38 1.21 -17.73 -12.54
C TRP A 38 1.97 -17.41 -13.83
N ASN A 39 3.04 -16.62 -13.74
CA ASN A 39 3.85 -16.25 -14.89
C ASN A 39 4.47 -17.49 -15.55
N LYS A 40 5.02 -18.44 -14.77
CA LYS A 40 5.53 -19.71 -15.30
C LYS A 40 4.46 -20.52 -16.05
N ARG A 41 3.23 -20.53 -15.54
CA ARG A 41 2.10 -21.22 -16.18
C ARG A 41 1.64 -20.52 -17.46
N CYS A 42 1.68 -19.19 -17.49
CA CYS A 42 1.24 -18.40 -18.63
C CYS A 42 2.33 -18.20 -19.71
N GLN A 43 3.62 -18.34 -19.37
CA GLN A 43 4.77 -18.23 -20.29
C GLN A 43 5.00 -19.45 -21.19
N GLY A 44 4.08 -20.43 -21.19
CA GLY A 44 4.09 -21.46 -22.23
C GLY A 44 3.89 -20.85 -23.62
N HIS A 45 5.00 -20.60 -24.34
CA HIS A 45 5.16 -20.23 -25.76
C HIS A 45 5.57 -18.80 -26.17
N CYS A 46 5.83 -17.85 -25.28
CA CYS A 46 6.30 -16.52 -25.70
C CYS A 46 7.64 -16.12 -25.05
N ASN A 47 8.69 -16.02 -25.88
CA ASN A 47 10.02 -15.49 -25.56
C ASN A 47 9.98 -13.95 -25.36
N GLU A 48 9.24 -13.48 -24.37
CA GLU A 48 9.40 -12.11 -23.88
C GLU A 48 9.91 -12.19 -22.44
N SER A 49 11.25 -12.17 -22.31
CA SER A 49 11.91 -11.91 -21.04
C SER A 49 11.75 -10.43 -20.70
N ALA A 50 10.55 -10.03 -20.27
CA ALA A 50 10.42 -8.81 -19.50
C ALA A 50 11.28 -8.96 -18.24
N ASP A 51 12.01 -7.91 -17.85
CA ASP A 51 12.95 -7.95 -16.72
C ASP A 51 12.21 -8.21 -15.39
N ASP A 52 11.97 -9.49 -15.14
CA ASP A 52 11.29 -10.01 -13.95
C ASP A 52 12.03 -9.57 -12.68
N THR A 53 13.33 -9.29 -12.75
CA THR A 53 14.20 -8.92 -11.63
C THR A 53 13.76 -7.61 -10.97
N GLU A 54 13.46 -6.58 -11.76
CA GLU A 54 13.02 -5.27 -11.26
C GLU A 54 11.60 -5.37 -10.67
N LEU A 55 10.74 -6.19 -11.27
CA LEU A 55 9.39 -6.40 -10.77
C LEU A 55 9.38 -7.13 -9.41
N TYR A 56 10.20 -8.17 -9.26
CA TYR A 56 10.30 -8.90 -8.00
C TYR A 56 11.02 -8.08 -6.93
N SER A 57 11.94 -7.18 -7.29
CA SER A 57 12.61 -6.30 -6.33
C SER A 57 11.64 -5.28 -5.71
N SER A 58 10.71 -4.73 -6.51
CA SER A 58 9.66 -3.82 -6.01
C SER A 58 8.68 -4.54 -5.07
N ILE A 59 8.16 -5.72 -5.44
CA ILE A 59 7.28 -6.52 -4.56
C ILE A 59 7.99 -6.85 -3.25
N THR A 60 9.25 -7.27 -3.31
CA THR A 60 10.05 -7.61 -2.12
C THR A 60 10.20 -6.40 -1.21
N THR A 61 10.46 -5.22 -1.78
CA THR A 61 10.59 -3.97 -1.02
C THR A 61 9.30 -3.62 -0.29
N ARG A 62 8.15 -3.66 -0.97
CA ARG A 62 6.86 -3.39 -0.31
C ARG A 62 6.53 -4.42 0.77
N LYS A 63 6.81 -5.71 0.54
CA LYS A 63 6.65 -6.76 1.57
C LYS A 63 7.52 -6.49 2.80
N ARG A 64 8.77 -6.04 2.59
CA ARG A 64 9.68 -5.66 3.68
C ARG A 64 9.08 -4.50 4.50
N ILE A 65 8.65 -3.44 3.84
CA ILE A 65 8.03 -2.27 4.49
C ILE A 65 6.79 -2.70 5.28
N MET A 66 5.86 -3.43 4.66
CA MET A 66 4.64 -3.93 5.32
C MET A 66 4.94 -4.83 6.52
N SER A 67 5.92 -5.73 6.42
CA SER A 67 6.31 -6.60 7.54
C SER A 67 6.94 -5.83 8.70
N LEU A 68 7.67 -4.74 8.43
CA LEU A 68 8.21 -3.88 9.47
C LEU A 68 7.08 -3.17 10.23
N ILE A 69 6.09 -2.63 9.52
CA ILE A 69 4.92 -1.98 10.12
C ILE A 69 4.11 -2.96 10.96
N GLU A 70 3.86 -4.17 10.45
CA GLU A 70 3.14 -5.24 11.16
C GLU A 70 3.83 -5.64 12.48
N LYS A 71 5.16 -5.63 12.48
CA LYS A 71 6.00 -5.94 13.65
C LYS A 71 6.30 -4.73 14.53
N GLU A 72 5.57 -3.62 14.34
CA GLU A 72 5.74 -2.36 15.09
C GLU A 72 7.13 -1.73 14.98
N ASN A 73 7.90 -2.08 13.95
CA ASN A 73 9.18 -1.43 13.60
C ASN A 73 8.94 -0.35 12.53
N THR A 74 7.94 0.50 12.75
CA THR A 74 7.47 1.48 11.75
C THR A 74 8.51 2.57 11.49
N ASP A 75 9.41 2.87 12.45
CA ASP A 75 10.52 3.81 12.27
C ASP A 75 11.54 3.36 11.21
N GLU A 76 11.82 2.06 11.14
CA GLU A 76 12.64 1.47 10.08
C GLU A 76 11.89 1.49 8.73
N ALA A 77 10.60 1.18 8.73
CA ALA A 77 9.76 1.28 7.53
C ALA A 77 9.75 2.71 6.97
N PHE A 78 9.62 3.71 7.84
CA PHE A 78 9.64 5.13 7.48
C PHE A 78 10.97 5.53 6.82
N ARG A 79 12.10 5.09 7.36
CA ARG A 79 13.43 5.36 6.79
C ARG A 79 13.59 4.78 5.39
N ILE A 80 13.13 3.54 5.17
CA ILE A 80 13.11 2.94 3.82
C ILE A 80 12.24 3.79 2.87
N CYS A 81 11.08 4.27 3.34
CA CYS A 81 10.22 5.14 2.55
C CYS A 81 10.90 6.49 2.19
N GLU A 82 11.66 7.08 3.11
CA GLU A 82 12.46 8.29 2.82
C GLU A 82 13.59 8.02 1.83
N ASP A 83 14.33 6.91 1.98
CA ASP A 83 15.42 6.54 1.06
C ASP A 83 14.91 6.31 -0.37
N LEU A 84 13.69 5.79 -0.49
CA LEU A 84 12.98 5.62 -1.76
C LEU A 84 12.33 6.92 -2.28
N LYS A 85 12.54 8.05 -1.59
CA LYS A 85 11.97 9.36 -1.92
C LYS A 85 10.45 9.29 -2.11
N LEU A 86 9.77 8.54 -1.24
CA LEU A 86 8.31 8.36 -1.36
C LEU A 86 7.51 9.64 -1.13
N PHE A 87 8.12 10.65 -0.51
CA PHE A 87 7.47 11.87 -0.05
C PHE A 87 7.90 13.15 -0.81
N ASP A 88 8.72 13.02 -1.86
CA ASP A 88 9.44 14.15 -2.47
C ASP A 88 8.69 14.87 -3.61
N LEU A 89 7.46 14.50 -3.99
CA LEU A 89 6.81 15.01 -5.21
C LEU A 89 5.70 16.04 -4.98
N GLY A 90 5.46 16.51 -3.75
CA GLY A 90 4.57 17.65 -3.49
C GLY A 90 3.11 17.42 -3.89
N ILE A 91 2.68 16.15 -3.98
CA ILE A 91 1.29 15.76 -4.26
C ILE A 91 0.56 15.57 -2.93
N GLU A 92 -0.68 16.06 -2.80
CA GLU A 92 -1.48 15.98 -1.56
C GLU A 92 -1.56 14.54 -0.97
N ASN A 93 -1.69 13.51 -1.83
CA ASN A 93 -1.71 12.11 -1.39
C ASN A 93 -0.40 11.67 -0.71
N GLU A 94 0.75 12.24 -1.07
CA GLU A 94 2.04 11.93 -0.44
C GLU A 94 2.13 12.48 0.97
N THR A 95 1.61 13.70 1.18
CA THR A 95 1.53 14.34 2.50
C THR A 95 0.70 13.49 3.44
N LEU A 96 -0.46 13.00 2.99
CA LEU A 96 -1.34 12.12 3.79
C LEU A 96 -0.67 10.80 4.16
N VAL A 97 0.06 10.16 3.24
CA VAL A 97 0.80 8.91 3.51
C VAL A 97 1.90 9.17 4.53
N LYS A 98 2.68 10.24 4.34
CA LYS A 98 3.76 10.64 5.26
C LYS A 98 3.21 10.89 6.64
N GLU A 99 2.14 11.66 6.74
CA GLU A 99 1.50 12.02 8.00
C GLU A 99 0.97 10.80 8.75
N ALA A 100 0.22 9.93 8.06
CA ALA A 100 -0.32 8.71 8.63
C ALA A 100 0.79 7.77 9.13
N LEU A 101 1.88 7.64 8.35
CA LEU A 101 3.03 6.82 8.75
C LEU A 101 3.79 7.45 9.92
N SER A 102 4.02 8.78 9.91
CA SER A 102 4.67 9.51 11.01
C SER A 102 3.91 9.36 12.33
N LYS A 103 2.58 9.50 12.29
CA LYS A 103 1.70 9.27 13.44
C LYS A 103 1.88 7.86 14.03
N LEU A 104 1.97 6.85 13.16
CA LEU A 104 2.18 5.47 13.58
C LEU A 104 3.60 5.21 14.12
N VAL A 105 4.64 5.79 13.51
CA VAL A 105 6.02 5.76 14.05
C VAL A 105 6.04 6.27 15.48
N PHE A 106 5.40 7.41 15.71
CA PHE A 106 5.34 8.02 17.03
C PHE A 106 4.70 7.11 18.07
N VAL A 107 3.55 6.49 17.74
CA VAL A 107 2.88 5.52 18.62
C VAL A 107 3.77 4.31 18.92
N ASP A 108 4.41 3.73 17.90
CA ASP A 108 5.26 2.54 18.06
C ASP A 108 6.50 2.84 18.90
N LEU A 109 7.10 4.01 18.75
CA LEU A 109 8.21 4.45 19.60
C LEU A 109 7.78 4.62 21.06
N LEU A 110 6.57 5.14 21.32
CA LEU A 110 6.05 5.25 22.68
C LEU A 110 5.75 3.87 23.29
N ARG A 111 5.13 2.96 22.52
CA ARG A 111 4.87 1.56 22.94
C ARG A 111 6.18 0.82 23.28
N ALA A 112 7.25 1.10 22.55
CA ALA A 112 8.58 0.55 22.82
C ALA A 112 9.34 1.23 23.98
N GLY A 113 8.74 2.22 24.67
CA GLY A 113 9.40 2.99 25.74
C GLY A 113 10.49 3.95 25.24
N ARG A 114 10.61 4.18 23.93
CA ARG A 114 11.61 5.06 23.29
C ARG A 114 11.13 6.51 23.26
N HIS A 115 10.74 7.06 24.41
CA HIS A 115 10.09 8.38 24.52
C HIS A 115 10.92 9.54 23.95
N VAL A 116 12.23 9.57 24.23
CA VAL A 116 13.13 10.64 23.72
C VAL A 116 13.17 10.63 22.20
N GLU A 117 13.16 9.44 21.60
CA GLU A 117 13.16 9.28 20.15
C GLU A 117 11.83 9.66 19.53
N ALA A 118 10.72 9.30 20.18
CA ALA A 118 9.37 9.70 19.77
C ALA A 118 9.24 11.24 19.72
N ILE A 119 9.69 11.93 20.77
CA ILE A 119 9.65 13.40 20.84
C ILE A 119 10.52 14.02 19.75
N ARG A 120 11.75 13.50 19.55
CA ARG A 120 12.65 13.98 18.50
C ARG A 120 12.03 13.79 17.12
N PHE A 121 11.46 12.61 16.86
CA PHE A 121 10.80 12.29 15.60
C PHE A 121 9.60 13.22 15.32
N ALA A 122 8.72 13.39 16.32
CA ALA A 122 7.55 14.26 16.21
C ALA A 122 7.92 15.71 15.84
N ARG A 123 8.95 16.27 16.48
CA ARG A 123 9.45 17.62 16.17
C ARG A 123 9.92 17.77 14.72
N THR A 124 10.45 16.71 14.14
CA THR A 124 10.98 16.73 12.77
C THR A 124 9.89 16.51 11.73
N PHE A 125 8.93 15.62 12.00
CA PHE A 125 8.04 15.09 10.94
C PHE A 125 6.54 15.30 11.18
N MET A 126 6.11 15.85 12.31
CA MET A 126 4.69 15.96 12.71
C MET A 126 4.28 17.38 13.15
N ASN A 127 5.10 18.39 12.84
CA ASN A 127 4.99 19.74 13.41
C ASN A 127 3.86 20.56 12.73
N ASP A 128 2.62 20.14 12.92
CA ASP A 128 1.41 20.89 12.57
C ASP A 128 0.68 21.30 13.85
N GLU A 129 0.49 22.61 14.03
CA GLU A 129 0.26 23.25 15.34
C GLU A 129 -1.09 22.95 16.02
N ASN A 130 -1.99 22.16 15.41
CA ASN A 130 -3.32 21.87 16.00
C ASN A 130 -3.88 20.45 15.75
N GLU A 131 -3.39 19.68 14.77
CA GLU A 131 -4.04 18.40 14.41
C GLU A 131 -3.56 17.21 15.27
N ASN A 132 -2.40 17.36 15.93
CA ASN A 132 -1.74 16.27 16.67
C ASN A 132 -1.84 16.39 18.20
N ASP A 133 -2.56 17.37 18.73
CA ASP A 133 -2.61 17.68 20.17
C ASP A 133 -3.01 16.48 21.02
N ARG A 134 -4.09 15.78 20.61
CA ARG A 134 -4.56 14.59 21.32
C ARG A 134 -3.51 13.48 21.30
N LEU A 135 -2.80 13.31 20.18
CA LEU A 135 -1.77 12.29 20.04
C LEU A 135 -0.54 12.60 20.90
N PHE A 136 -0.12 13.87 20.98
CA PHE A 136 1.00 14.28 21.83
C PHE A 136 0.72 14.12 23.32
N THR A 137 -0.54 14.07 23.76
CA THR A 137 -0.86 13.72 25.15
C THR A 137 -0.33 12.34 25.56
N LEU A 138 -0.12 11.42 24.61
CA LEU A 138 0.41 10.08 24.87
C LEU A 138 1.78 10.11 25.57
N ILE A 139 2.58 11.17 25.40
CA ILE A 139 3.89 11.34 26.06
C ILE A 139 3.73 11.43 27.59
N GLY A 140 2.61 11.94 28.08
CA GLY A 140 2.35 12.15 29.50
C GLY A 140 1.88 10.90 30.25
N TYR A 141 1.54 9.82 29.55
CA TYR A 141 1.11 8.57 30.17
C TYR A 141 2.31 7.79 30.71
N LYS A 142 2.17 7.28 31.93
CA LYS A 142 3.21 6.47 32.57
C LYS A 142 3.23 5.01 32.11
N ASP A 143 2.07 4.52 31.68
CA ASP A 143 1.84 3.14 31.29
C ASP A 143 1.15 3.12 29.92
N VAL A 144 1.67 2.29 29.03
CA VAL A 144 1.14 2.10 27.67
C VAL A 144 -0.10 1.20 27.69
N ASP A 145 -0.32 0.46 28.78
CA ASP A 145 -1.51 -0.37 29.01
C ASP A 145 -2.70 0.45 29.56
N ASP A 146 -2.55 1.77 29.73
CA ASP A 146 -3.65 2.64 30.14
C ASP A 146 -4.78 2.63 29.08
N PRO A 147 -6.05 2.40 29.46
CA PRO A 147 -7.16 2.36 28.51
C PRO A 147 -7.29 3.60 27.63
N ARG A 148 -6.93 4.79 28.15
CA ARG A 148 -6.95 6.04 27.38
C ARG A 148 -5.77 6.16 26.43
N PHE A 149 -4.63 5.57 26.80
CA PHE A 149 -3.50 5.44 25.88
C PHE A 149 -3.93 4.62 24.66
N HIS A 150 -4.54 3.46 24.89
CA HIS A 150 -5.07 2.61 23.82
C HIS A 150 -6.12 3.34 22.96
N GLU A 151 -7.10 4.01 23.57
CA GLU A 151 -8.14 4.73 22.83
C GLU A 151 -7.54 5.76 21.85
N ILE A 152 -6.52 6.50 22.27
CA ILE A 152 -5.86 7.52 21.44
C ILE A 152 -4.93 6.85 20.42
N ALA A 153 -4.12 5.89 20.83
CA ALA A 153 -3.17 5.20 19.94
C ALA A 153 -3.90 4.44 18.82
N ASP A 154 -5.00 3.75 19.14
CA ASP A 154 -5.76 2.93 18.21
C ASP A 154 -6.66 3.76 17.27
N SER A 155 -6.73 5.08 17.48
CA SER A 155 -7.29 6.00 16.47
C SER A 155 -6.49 5.96 15.16
N ILE A 156 -5.20 5.59 15.23
CA ILE A 156 -4.33 5.35 14.09
C ILE A 156 -4.33 3.84 13.79
N ARG A 157 -5.26 3.42 12.94
CA ARG A 157 -5.37 2.00 12.55
C ARG A 157 -4.22 1.59 11.65
N ARG A 158 -3.39 0.66 12.13
CA ARG A 158 -2.24 0.12 11.42
C ARG A 158 -2.61 -0.42 10.03
N GLU A 159 -3.73 -1.13 9.93
CA GLU A 159 -4.22 -1.71 8.68
C GLU A 159 -4.52 -0.63 7.64
N ASN A 160 -5.10 0.49 8.07
CA ASN A 160 -5.38 1.62 7.18
C ASN A 160 -4.08 2.27 6.68
N VAL A 161 -3.08 2.44 7.55
CA VAL A 161 -1.77 2.98 7.17
C VAL A 161 -1.09 2.07 6.15
N MET A 162 -1.12 0.75 6.38
CA MET A 162 -0.57 -0.23 5.44
C MET A 162 -1.29 -0.22 4.09
N GLU A 163 -2.62 -0.13 4.09
CA GLU A 163 -3.41 -0.07 2.85
C GLU A 163 -3.07 1.19 2.04
N VAL A 164 -3.06 2.35 2.69
CA VAL A 164 -2.73 3.64 2.07
C VAL A 164 -1.30 3.63 1.50
N LEU A 165 -0.34 3.12 2.28
CA LEU A 165 1.04 3.02 1.85
C LEU A 165 1.22 2.05 0.68
N ASN A 166 0.56 0.90 0.68
CA ASN A 166 0.63 -0.06 -0.42
C ASN A 166 0.05 0.52 -1.71
N LYS A 167 -1.09 1.22 -1.64
CA LYS A 167 -1.67 1.93 -2.79
C LYS A 167 -0.71 2.98 -3.35
N HIS A 168 -0.07 3.74 -2.48
CA HIS A 168 0.89 4.77 -2.89
C HIS A 168 2.13 4.18 -3.56
N LEU A 169 2.72 3.15 -2.94
CA LEU A 169 3.85 2.41 -3.51
C LEU A 169 3.51 1.79 -4.87
N PHE A 170 2.34 1.16 -4.98
CA PHE A 170 1.86 0.62 -6.25
C PHE A 170 1.64 1.72 -7.30
N ARG A 171 1.12 2.89 -6.91
CA ARG A 171 0.98 4.04 -7.83
C ARG A 171 2.32 4.49 -8.39
N LYS A 172 3.38 4.53 -7.59
CA LYS A 172 4.72 4.86 -8.09
C LYS A 172 5.24 3.83 -9.10
N GLU A 173 4.90 2.56 -8.91
CA GLU A 173 5.33 1.48 -9.79
C GLU A 173 4.56 1.44 -11.12
N VAL A 174 3.23 1.57 -11.07
CA VAL A 174 2.35 1.31 -12.23
C VAL A 174 1.48 2.49 -12.66
N GLY A 175 1.59 3.64 -11.99
CA GLY A 175 0.85 4.87 -12.30
C GLY A 175 -0.59 4.92 -11.77
N ARG A 176 -1.04 3.90 -11.02
CA ARG A 176 -2.42 3.79 -10.48
C ARG A 176 -2.44 3.26 -9.05
N GLU A 177 -3.42 3.69 -8.26
CA GLU A 177 -3.53 3.32 -6.84
C GLU A 177 -4.19 1.96 -6.60
N LEU A 178 -4.88 1.41 -7.61
CA LEU A 178 -5.66 0.18 -7.49
C LEU A 178 -5.31 -0.77 -8.63
N SER A 179 -5.36 -2.08 -8.36
CA SER A 179 -5.27 -3.09 -9.41
C SER A 179 -6.42 -3.00 -10.40
N LEU A 180 -6.23 -3.54 -11.61
CA LEU A 180 -7.28 -3.69 -12.62
C LEU A 180 -8.51 -4.41 -12.08
N LEU A 181 -8.31 -5.45 -11.27
CA LEU A 181 -9.40 -6.21 -10.67
C LEU A 181 -10.20 -5.32 -9.70
N SER A 182 -9.51 -4.59 -8.84
CA SER A 182 -10.13 -3.66 -7.89
C SER A 182 -10.91 -2.55 -8.60
N LEU A 183 -10.37 -2.01 -9.70
CA LEU A 183 -11.03 -1.01 -10.53
C LEU A 183 -12.28 -1.57 -11.20
N ALA A 184 -12.18 -2.76 -11.81
CA ALA A 184 -13.31 -3.43 -12.45
C ALA A 184 -14.46 -3.72 -11.46
N LEU A 185 -14.12 -4.22 -10.26
CA LEU A 185 -15.10 -4.46 -9.19
C LEU A 185 -15.75 -3.16 -8.71
N SER A 186 -14.96 -2.10 -8.51
CA SER A 186 -15.49 -0.78 -8.12
C SER A 186 -16.47 -0.24 -9.16
N HIS A 187 -16.11 -0.33 -10.44
CA HIS A 187 -16.98 0.09 -11.54
C HIS A 187 -18.28 -0.72 -11.60
N TYR A 188 -18.18 -2.06 -11.49
CA TYR A 188 -19.34 -2.94 -11.46
C TYR A 188 -20.29 -2.63 -10.28
N ASN A 189 -19.74 -2.42 -9.08
CA ASN A 189 -20.52 -2.06 -7.91
C ASN A 189 -21.20 -0.68 -8.06
N SER A 190 -20.53 0.27 -8.71
CA SER A 190 -21.14 1.56 -9.05
C SER A 190 -22.36 1.38 -9.94
N ILE A 191 -22.24 0.60 -11.03
CA ILE A 191 -23.36 0.31 -11.93
C ILE A 191 -24.52 -0.35 -11.18
N LEU A 192 -24.26 -1.37 -10.36
CA LEU A 192 -25.28 -2.02 -9.56
C LEU A 192 -26.01 -1.05 -8.62
N LYS A 193 -25.27 -0.11 -8.01
CA LYS A 193 -25.87 0.92 -7.14
C LYS A 193 -26.79 1.85 -7.92
N TYR A 194 -26.44 2.19 -9.17
CA TYR A 194 -27.30 2.99 -10.04
C TYR A 194 -28.55 2.24 -10.51
N GLN A 195 -28.45 0.93 -10.78
CA GLN A 195 -29.58 0.11 -11.21
C GLN A 195 -30.58 -0.23 -10.09
N ARG A 196 -30.18 -0.10 -8.82
CA ARG A 196 -31.04 -0.33 -7.64
C ARG A 196 -31.78 0.93 -7.19
N LYS A 197 -31.70 2.03 -7.95
CA LYS A 197 -32.54 3.23 -7.81
C LYS A 197 -33.66 3.20 -8.83
#